data_AF-K7NAC7-F1
#
_entry.id   AF-K7NAC7-F1
#
_cell.length_a   1.000
_cell.length_b   1.000
_cell.length_c   1.000
_cell.angle_alpha   90.00
_cell.angle_beta   90.00
_cell.angle_gamma   90.00
#
_symmetry.space_group_name_H-M   'P 1'
#
loop_
_entity.id
_entity.type
_entity.pdbx_description
1 polymer ?
#
loop_
_entity_poly.entity_id
_entity_poly.type
_entity_poly.pdbx_seq_one_letter_code
_entity_poly.pdbx_strand_id
1 'polypeptide(L)'
;MVLEMLNPMHYNITSMMPEVMPVATMPILLLTGFLLLVWNYEDTSSIPGPGYCMGIGPLISQCRFLWMGIGSACNYYNKMYGEFMRVWICGEETLIISKSSSMFHVMKHSHYSSRFGSKLGLQCIGMHENGIIFNNNPTLWKAVRPFFTKESAIVVKIQGYFDAWQALLLKPDIFFKISWLYRKYEKSVKDLKDAMEILIEEKRHRISTAEKLEDRMDFATELIFAEKRGDLTKENVNQCILEMLIAAPDTMSVSVFFMLFLIAKHPKVEEAIMKEIQTVVGEREIRIDDMQKLKVVENFIYESMRYQPVVNLVMRKALQDDVIDGYPVKKGTNIILNIGRMHRLEFFPKPNEFTLENFAKNVPYRYFQPFGFGPRSCAGKYIAMVMLKVILVTLLRRFHVQTLQGECIENMQKKHGLSLHPDETGNLLEMVFTPRHSEKCLKH
;
A
#
# COMPACT_ATOMS: atom_id res chain seq x y z
N MET A 1 -61.04 48.20 15.95
CA MET A 1 -61.92 47.02 16.10
C MET A 1 -61.25 45.87 15.37
N VAL A 2 -60.21 45.20 15.86
CA VAL A 2 -60.17 44.26 17.00
C VAL A 2 -61.53 43.99 17.64
N LEU A 3 -62.27 43.04 17.07
CA LEU A 3 -63.05 41.97 17.75
C LEU A 3 -63.92 41.29 16.68
N GLU A 4 -63.40 40.23 16.06
CA GLU A 4 -64.22 39.11 15.54
C GLU A 4 -63.36 37.89 15.16
N MET A 5 -62.22 37.72 15.86
CA MET A 5 -61.74 36.38 16.17
C MET A 5 -62.53 35.94 17.41
N LEU A 6 -63.42 34.96 17.25
CA LEU A 6 -63.79 33.90 18.21
C LEU A 6 -65.20 33.39 17.93
N ASN A 7 -65.35 32.49 16.97
CA ASN A 7 -66.31 31.40 17.12
C ASN A 7 -65.89 30.15 16.31
N PRO A 8 -65.48 29.04 16.96
CA PRO A 8 -65.10 27.81 16.28
C PRO A 8 -66.29 26.87 16.21
N MET A 9 -66.91 26.72 15.03
CA MET A 9 -67.98 25.75 14.82
C MET A 9 -67.68 24.88 13.61
N HIS A 10 -67.20 23.68 13.91
CA HIS A 10 -67.27 22.44 13.13
C HIS A 10 -66.93 22.48 11.63
N TYR A 11 -65.69 22.12 11.30
CA TYR A 11 -65.43 21.32 10.09
C TYR A 11 -64.74 20.01 10.46
N ASN A 12 -65.34 18.93 9.99
CA ASN A 12 -65.01 17.52 10.21
C ASN A 12 -63.57 17.20 9.80
N ILE A 13 -62.72 16.85 10.77
CA ILE A 13 -61.40 16.27 10.55
C ILE A 13 -61.55 14.75 10.37
N THR A 14 -62.06 14.27 9.24
CA THR A 14 -61.92 12.83 8.87
C THR A 14 -62.25 12.44 7.42
N SER A 15 -62.25 13.36 6.46
CA SER A 15 -62.33 12.97 5.05
C SER A 15 -61.57 13.95 4.18
N MET A 16 -60.39 13.55 3.72
CA MET A 16 -59.68 13.97 2.50
C MET A 16 -58.21 13.63 2.72
N MET A 17 -57.85 12.37 2.50
CA MET A 17 -56.52 12.09 1.95
C MET A 17 -56.59 12.45 0.47
N PRO A 18 -55.82 13.43 -0.04
CA PRO A 18 -55.57 13.52 -1.46
C PRO A 18 -54.31 12.72 -1.76
N GLU A 19 -54.49 11.59 -2.42
CA GLU A 19 -53.48 10.93 -3.26
C GLU A 19 -53.06 11.87 -4.41
N VAL A 20 -52.39 12.98 -4.11
CA VAL A 20 -51.76 13.81 -5.15
C VAL A 20 -50.53 14.44 -4.51
N MET A 21 -49.34 13.87 -4.77
CA MET A 21 -48.10 14.64 -4.63
C MET A 21 -48.33 15.98 -5.34
N PRO A 22 -48.12 17.14 -4.69
CA PRO A 22 -48.58 18.41 -5.23
C PRO A 22 -48.02 18.59 -6.64
N VAL A 23 -48.85 18.98 -7.61
CA VAL A 23 -48.41 19.25 -9.00
C VAL A 23 -47.25 20.25 -9.06
N ALA A 24 -46.98 20.99 -7.98
CA ALA A 24 -45.83 21.86 -7.79
C ALA A 24 -44.50 21.14 -7.41
N THR A 25 -44.52 19.94 -6.82
CA THR A 25 -43.28 19.24 -6.42
C THR A 25 -42.52 18.68 -7.61
N MET A 26 -43.20 18.22 -8.66
CA MET A 26 -42.55 17.69 -9.86
C MET A 26 -41.79 18.76 -10.65
N PRO A 27 -42.35 19.95 -10.96
CA PRO A 27 -41.60 21.06 -11.54
C PRO A 27 -40.45 21.52 -10.65
N ILE A 28 -40.63 21.56 -9.33
CA ILE A 28 -39.55 21.95 -8.41
C ILE A 28 -38.42 20.91 -8.42
N LEU A 29 -38.74 19.61 -8.42
CA LEU A 29 -37.75 18.52 -8.51
C LEU A 29 -37.05 18.50 -9.87
N LEU A 30 -37.77 18.77 -10.96
CA LEU A 30 -37.19 18.89 -12.29
C LEU A 30 -36.32 20.15 -12.41
N LEU A 31 -36.73 21.28 -11.84
CA LEU A 31 -35.97 22.52 -11.83
C LEU A 31 -34.74 22.41 -10.93
N THR A 32 -34.85 21.79 -9.74
CA THR A 32 -33.68 21.48 -8.90
C THR A 32 -32.79 20.46 -9.58
N GLY A 33 -33.33 19.41 -10.21
CA GLY A 33 -32.58 18.45 -11.03
C GLY A 33 -31.85 19.10 -12.22
N PHE A 34 -32.49 20.06 -12.87
CA PHE A 34 -31.91 20.82 -13.98
C PHE A 34 -30.84 21.81 -13.50
N LEU A 35 -31.10 22.57 -12.43
CA LEU A 35 -30.10 23.44 -11.80
C LEU A 35 -28.94 22.63 -11.22
N LEU A 36 -29.19 21.40 -10.76
CA LEU A 36 -28.17 20.43 -10.34
C LEU A 36 -27.32 19.95 -11.52
N LEU A 37 -27.93 19.68 -12.66
CA LEU A 37 -27.23 19.34 -13.90
C LEU A 37 -26.38 20.52 -14.39
N VAL A 38 -26.94 21.73 -14.40
CA VAL A 38 -26.24 22.96 -14.81
C VAL A 38 -25.12 23.31 -13.84
N TRP A 39 -25.33 23.22 -12.53
CA TRP A 39 -24.27 23.43 -11.53
C TRP A 39 -23.17 22.38 -11.67
N ASN A 40 -23.51 21.08 -11.77
CA ASN A 40 -22.51 20.04 -12.00
C ASN A 40 -21.77 20.25 -13.34
N TYR A 41 -22.40 20.88 -14.34
CA TYR A 41 -21.81 21.19 -15.63
C TYR A 41 -20.87 22.42 -15.55
N GLU A 42 -21.25 23.48 -14.83
CA GLU A 42 -20.42 24.69 -14.66
C GLU A 42 -19.24 24.47 -13.67
N ASP A 43 -19.41 23.62 -12.65
CA ASP A 43 -18.33 23.19 -11.75
C ASP A 43 -17.42 22.10 -12.36
N THR A 44 -17.64 21.68 -13.63
CA THR A 44 -16.66 20.85 -14.40
C THR A 44 -15.44 21.66 -14.81
N SER A 45 -14.80 22.30 -13.84
CA SER A 45 -13.48 22.88 -13.98
C SER A 45 -12.46 21.74 -14.13
N SER A 46 -12.17 21.38 -15.38
CA SER A 46 -10.97 20.69 -15.88
C SER A 46 -10.71 19.23 -15.48
N ILE A 47 -10.86 18.81 -14.22
CA ILE A 47 -10.37 17.49 -13.75
C ILE A 47 -11.43 16.38 -13.97
N PRO A 48 -11.13 15.29 -14.71
CA PRO A 48 -12.06 14.17 -14.92
C PRO A 48 -12.47 13.46 -13.61
N GLY A 49 -13.71 12.97 -13.51
CA GLY A 49 -14.15 12.14 -12.39
C GLY A 49 -15.68 12.08 -12.23
N PRO A 50 -16.19 11.30 -11.26
CA PRO A 50 -17.61 11.32 -10.91
C PRO A 50 -18.07 12.72 -10.49
N GLY A 51 -19.34 13.04 -10.79
CA GLY A 51 -19.99 14.27 -10.37
C GLY A 51 -20.15 14.36 -8.86
N TYR A 52 -20.13 15.58 -8.30
CA TYR A 52 -20.23 15.80 -6.86
C TYR A 52 -21.66 15.55 -6.32
N CYS A 53 -22.68 15.95 -7.08
CA CYS A 53 -24.10 15.69 -6.79
C CYS A 53 -24.50 16.00 -5.32
N MET A 54 -24.26 17.23 -4.85
CA MET A 54 -24.57 17.69 -3.48
C MET A 54 -24.11 16.74 -2.36
N GLY A 55 -22.91 16.15 -2.50
CA GLY A 55 -22.33 15.26 -1.50
C GLY A 55 -22.65 13.77 -1.71
N ILE A 56 -23.54 13.40 -2.64
CA ILE A 56 -23.82 12.00 -3.00
C ILE A 56 -22.60 11.38 -3.69
N GLY A 57 -21.92 12.11 -4.58
CA GLY A 57 -20.69 11.67 -5.25
C GLY A 57 -19.60 11.23 -4.27
N PRO A 58 -19.24 12.07 -3.28
CA PRO A 58 -18.32 11.69 -2.22
C PRO A 58 -18.71 10.43 -1.44
N LEU A 59 -19.99 10.27 -1.09
CA LEU A 59 -20.47 9.09 -0.37
C LEU A 59 -20.33 7.82 -1.21
N ILE A 60 -20.77 7.85 -2.47
CA ILE A 60 -20.65 6.72 -3.40
C ILE A 60 -19.17 6.37 -3.62
N SER A 61 -18.33 7.38 -3.77
CA SER A 61 -16.88 7.20 -3.91
C SER A 61 -16.31 6.47 -2.71
N GLN A 62 -16.52 7.00 -1.50
CA GLN A 62 -16.06 6.40 -0.25
C GLN A 62 -16.57 4.96 -0.09
N CYS A 63 -17.86 4.71 -0.31
CA CYS A 63 -18.46 3.38 -0.22
C CYS A 63 -17.79 2.41 -1.20
N ARG A 64 -17.46 2.85 -2.42
CA ARG A 64 -16.77 2.02 -3.40
C ARG A 64 -15.37 1.63 -2.96
N PHE A 65 -14.60 2.56 -2.38
CA PHE A 65 -13.28 2.25 -1.80
C PHE A 65 -13.37 1.22 -0.65
N LEU A 66 -14.38 1.36 0.21
CA LEU A 66 -14.61 0.43 1.32
C LEU A 66 -15.09 -0.95 0.86
N TRP A 67 -15.86 -1.02 -0.23
CA TRP A 67 -16.41 -2.26 -0.77
C TRP A 67 -15.40 -3.04 -1.61
N MET A 68 -14.71 -2.36 -2.54
CA MET A 68 -13.82 -3.01 -3.51
C MET A 68 -12.40 -3.21 -3.01
N GLY A 69 -11.96 -2.41 -2.03
CA GLY A 69 -10.55 -2.25 -1.68
C GLY A 69 -9.88 -1.14 -2.51
N ILE A 70 -8.83 -0.54 -1.94
CA ILE A 70 -8.20 0.68 -2.47
C ILE A 70 -7.69 0.48 -3.89
N GLY A 71 -6.89 -0.56 -4.12
CA GLY A 71 -6.29 -0.79 -5.43
C GLY A 71 -7.29 -1.19 -6.52
N SER A 72 -8.28 -2.03 -6.20
CA SER A 72 -9.38 -2.33 -7.13
C SER A 72 -10.19 -1.09 -7.50
N ALA A 73 -10.52 -0.26 -6.52
CA ALA A 73 -11.25 1.00 -6.75
C ALA A 73 -10.42 1.97 -7.61
N CYS A 74 -9.11 2.10 -7.37
CA CYS A 74 -8.23 2.92 -8.21
C CYS A 74 -8.23 2.46 -9.67
N ASN A 75 -8.10 1.15 -9.90
CA ASN A 75 -8.16 0.59 -11.25
C ASN A 75 -9.53 0.81 -11.92
N TYR A 76 -10.63 0.67 -11.16
CA TYR A 76 -11.97 0.96 -11.66
C TYR A 76 -12.09 2.42 -12.12
N TYR A 77 -11.67 3.35 -11.28
CA TYR A 77 -11.78 4.78 -11.58
C TYR A 77 -10.86 5.22 -12.71
N ASN A 78 -9.61 4.73 -12.78
CA ASN A 78 -8.74 5.04 -13.89
C ASN A 78 -9.27 4.49 -15.22
N LYS A 79 -9.84 3.28 -15.23
CA LYS A 79 -10.47 2.71 -16.44
C LYS A 79 -11.69 3.51 -16.90
N MET A 80 -12.46 4.07 -15.97
CA MET A 80 -13.70 4.76 -16.29
C MET A 80 -13.50 6.23 -16.67
N TYR A 81 -12.63 6.96 -15.97
CA TYR A 81 -12.51 8.42 -16.10
C TYR A 81 -11.17 8.88 -16.67
N GLY A 82 -10.23 7.97 -16.90
CA GLY A 82 -8.89 8.25 -17.43
C GLY A 82 -7.77 8.18 -16.40
N GLU A 83 -6.54 8.35 -16.88
CA GLU A 83 -5.30 8.12 -16.11
C GLU A 83 -4.93 9.26 -15.15
N PHE A 84 -5.69 10.35 -15.14
CA PHE A 84 -5.63 11.43 -14.16
C PHE A 84 -7.07 11.81 -13.85
N MET A 85 -7.53 11.54 -12.64
CA MET A 85 -8.92 11.76 -12.28
C MET A 85 -9.10 12.04 -10.78
N ARG A 86 -10.26 12.57 -10.41
CA ARG A 86 -10.63 12.97 -9.06
C ARG A 86 -11.67 12.05 -8.46
N VAL A 87 -11.51 11.73 -7.18
CA VAL A 87 -12.49 11.08 -6.30
C VAL A 87 -12.54 11.81 -4.95
N TRP A 88 -13.36 11.30 -4.03
CA TRP A 88 -13.34 11.74 -2.62
C TRP A 88 -13.15 10.56 -1.69
N ILE A 89 -12.30 10.76 -0.68
CA ILE A 89 -12.04 9.80 0.39
C ILE A 89 -12.09 10.56 1.72
N CYS A 90 -12.89 10.09 2.67
CA CYS A 90 -13.13 10.74 3.96
C CYS A 90 -13.54 12.24 3.85
N GLY A 91 -14.28 12.59 2.79
CA GLY A 91 -14.70 13.97 2.53
C GLY A 91 -13.62 14.87 1.91
N GLU A 92 -12.38 14.39 1.80
CA GLU A 92 -11.29 15.12 1.14
C GLU A 92 -11.19 14.75 -0.34
N GLU A 93 -10.89 15.74 -1.17
CA GLU A 93 -10.58 15.52 -2.58
C GLU A 93 -9.30 14.70 -2.72
N THR A 94 -9.37 13.65 -3.54
CA THR A 94 -8.26 12.73 -3.79
C THR A 94 -8.09 12.50 -5.28
N LEU A 95 -6.89 12.70 -5.80
CA LEU A 95 -6.55 12.41 -7.20
C LEU A 95 -6.03 10.98 -7.33
N ILE A 96 -6.47 10.25 -8.35
CA ILE A 96 -5.94 8.94 -8.73
C ILE A 96 -5.22 9.09 -10.06
N ILE A 97 -3.92 8.80 -10.06
CA ILE A 97 -3.02 9.14 -11.18
C ILE A 97 -2.19 7.92 -11.57
N SER A 98 -2.21 7.57 -12.85
CA SER A 98 -1.40 6.50 -13.46
C SER A 98 -0.51 7.00 -14.60
N LYS A 99 -0.58 8.30 -14.97
CA LYS A 99 0.36 8.94 -15.90
C LYS A 99 1.78 8.99 -15.34
N SER A 100 2.77 8.54 -16.11
CA SER A 100 4.18 8.54 -15.66
C SER A 100 4.76 9.94 -15.48
N SER A 101 4.35 10.91 -16.30
CA SER A 101 4.76 12.32 -16.18
C SER A 101 4.34 12.92 -14.83
N SER A 102 3.06 12.81 -14.49
CA SER A 102 2.51 13.23 -13.20
C SER A 102 3.13 12.47 -12.03
N MET A 103 3.27 11.15 -12.15
CA MET A 103 3.92 10.31 -11.11
C MET A 103 5.35 10.78 -10.83
N PHE A 104 6.13 11.03 -11.89
CA PHE A 104 7.49 11.52 -11.78
C PHE A 104 7.55 12.90 -11.09
N HIS A 105 6.66 13.83 -11.46
CA HIS A 105 6.54 15.14 -10.81
C HIS A 105 6.27 15.00 -9.31
N VAL A 106 5.22 14.25 -8.94
CA VAL A 106 4.80 14.06 -7.54
C VAL A 106 5.91 13.41 -6.70
N MET A 107 6.63 12.44 -7.24
CA MET A 107 7.70 11.77 -6.49
C MET A 107 8.97 12.62 -6.37
N LYS A 108 9.27 13.46 -7.36
CA LYS A 108 10.47 14.31 -7.40
C LYS A 108 10.41 15.44 -6.37
N HIS A 109 9.26 16.10 -6.23
CA HIS A 109 9.17 17.33 -5.46
C HIS A 109 8.86 17.11 -3.97
N SER A 110 9.51 17.89 -3.10
CA SER A 110 9.44 17.73 -1.65
C SER A 110 8.08 18.13 -1.07
N HIS A 111 7.33 19.03 -1.71
CA HIS A 111 5.97 19.40 -1.29
C HIS A 111 4.93 18.31 -1.50
N TYR A 112 5.31 17.12 -1.96
CA TYR A 112 4.48 15.90 -1.92
C TYR A 112 5.02 14.84 -0.95
N SER A 113 5.94 15.21 -0.05
CA SER A 113 6.55 14.30 0.94
C SER A 113 5.66 14.08 2.15
N SER A 114 4.36 13.86 1.94
CA SER A 114 3.38 13.53 2.96
C SER A 114 2.45 12.43 2.46
N ARG A 115 1.75 11.74 3.35
CA ARG A 115 0.70 10.76 3.02
C ARG A 115 -0.64 11.21 3.63
N PHE A 116 -1.67 10.40 3.51
CA PHE A 116 -2.99 10.68 4.07
C PHE A 116 -3.64 9.39 4.57
N GLY A 117 -4.60 9.54 5.49
CA GLY A 117 -5.35 8.45 6.09
C GLY A 117 -6.24 8.97 7.21
N SER A 118 -7.16 8.14 7.69
CA SER A 118 -8.02 8.41 8.84
C SER A 118 -7.16 8.74 10.05
N LYS A 119 -7.33 9.93 10.64
CA LYS A 119 -6.58 10.34 11.83
C LYS A 119 -6.82 9.36 12.98
N LEU A 120 -8.08 9.00 13.24
CA LEU A 120 -8.46 8.04 14.28
C LEU A 120 -7.90 6.63 14.00
N GLY A 121 -7.92 6.20 12.73
CA GLY A 121 -7.31 4.94 12.32
C GLY A 121 -5.80 4.91 12.54
N LEU A 122 -5.09 5.98 12.13
CA LEU A 122 -3.65 6.12 12.31
C LEU A 122 -3.26 6.22 13.79
N GLN A 123 -4.07 6.89 14.62
CA GLN A 123 -3.89 6.93 16.07
C GLN A 123 -4.04 5.53 16.68
N CYS A 124 -5.06 4.78 16.26
CA CYS A 124 -5.29 3.40 16.74
C CYS A 124 -4.07 2.50 16.45
N ILE A 125 -3.54 2.53 15.23
CA ILE A 125 -2.36 1.70 14.87
C ILE A 125 -1.02 2.27 15.35
N GLY A 126 -0.98 3.50 15.87
CA GLY A 126 0.23 4.18 16.34
C GLY A 126 1.07 4.88 15.29
N MET A 127 0.56 5.08 14.07
CA MET A 127 1.29 5.75 12.97
C MET A 127 0.95 7.24 12.83
N HIS A 128 0.03 7.77 13.65
CA HIS A 128 -0.26 9.20 13.64
C HIS A 128 0.91 9.97 14.26
N GLU A 129 1.62 10.74 13.42
CA GLU A 129 2.78 11.58 13.80
C GLU A 129 3.95 10.82 14.46
N ASN A 130 3.95 9.49 14.37
CA ASN A 130 4.98 8.59 14.89
C ASN A 130 5.44 7.64 13.77
N GLY A 131 6.67 7.12 13.89
CA GLY A 131 7.24 6.28 12.85
C GLY A 131 7.55 7.05 11.57
N ILE A 132 7.58 6.36 10.43
CA ILE A 132 8.01 6.89 9.13
C ILE A 132 7.04 6.54 7.99
N ILE A 133 6.32 5.41 8.06
CA ILE A 133 5.52 4.89 6.95
C ILE A 133 4.34 5.83 6.65
N PHE A 134 3.53 6.17 7.66
CA PHE A 134 2.38 7.08 7.58
C PHE A 134 2.51 8.35 8.46
N ASN A 135 3.72 8.66 8.91
CA ASN A 135 4.00 9.88 9.66
C ASN A 135 3.88 11.13 8.76
N ASN A 136 2.86 11.96 8.98
CA ASN A 136 2.62 13.16 8.17
C ASN A 136 3.38 14.40 8.67
N ASN A 137 4.18 14.27 9.74
CA ASN A 137 5.06 15.31 10.26
C ASN A 137 6.43 15.25 9.52
N PRO A 138 6.85 16.31 8.80
CA PRO A 138 7.92 16.24 7.80
C PRO A 138 9.38 16.13 8.31
N THR A 139 9.65 16.01 9.62
CA THR A 139 11.00 16.26 10.20
C THR A 139 11.79 15.07 10.78
N LEU A 140 11.58 13.80 10.38
CA LEU A 140 12.33 12.69 10.99
C LEU A 140 12.69 11.52 10.04
N TRP A 141 13.99 11.18 9.85
CA TRP A 141 14.39 9.90 9.22
C TRP A 141 15.88 9.44 9.36
N LYS A 142 16.07 8.10 9.26
CA LYS A 142 17.25 7.19 9.05
C LYS A 142 17.85 6.52 10.30
N ALA A 143 18.21 5.23 10.38
CA ALA A 143 18.07 3.98 9.58
C ALA A 143 18.63 2.77 10.41
N VAL A 144 18.32 1.48 10.06
CA VAL A 144 19.14 0.20 10.18
C VAL A 144 18.26 -1.07 10.46
N ARG A 145 18.86 -2.28 10.41
CA ARG A 145 18.34 -3.67 10.36
C ARG A 145 19.36 -4.56 11.10
N PRO A 146 19.11 -5.29 12.23
CA PRO A 146 18.66 -6.72 12.20
C PRO A 146 18.13 -7.34 13.56
N PHE A 147 16.89 -7.88 13.65
CA PHE A 147 16.46 -8.69 14.80
C PHE A 147 15.36 -9.71 14.44
N PHE A 148 15.70 -10.97 14.15
CA PHE A 148 14.70 -12.04 14.02
C PHE A 148 15.29 -13.40 14.43
N THR A 149 14.86 -13.94 15.59
CA THR A 149 15.21 -15.31 16.03
C THR A 149 14.13 -16.03 16.86
N LYS A 150 12.84 -15.64 16.83
CA LYS A 150 11.74 -16.47 17.40
C LYS A 150 10.47 -16.37 16.56
N GLU A 151 10.24 -17.38 15.71
CA GLU A 151 9.64 -17.19 14.36
C GLU A 151 8.13 -17.48 14.17
N SER A 152 7.35 -18.02 15.11
CA SER A 152 5.91 -18.31 14.82
C SER A 152 4.92 -17.36 15.50
N ALA A 153 5.06 -17.08 16.80
CA ALA A 153 4.08 -16.28 17.54
C ALA A 153 4.09 -14.79 17.17
N ILE A 154 5.27 -14.23 16.82
CA ILE A 154 5.37 -12.82 16.42
C ILE A 154 4.78 -12.59 15.02
N VAL A 155 4.89 -13.58 14.12
CA VAL A 155 4.38 -13.48 12.75
C VAL A 155 2.85 -13.36 12.74
N VAL A 156 2.14 -14.14 13.56
CA VAL A 156 0.67 -14.02 13.70
C VAL A 156 0.25 -12.65 14.23
N LYS A 157 1.02 -12.10 15.17
CA LYS A 157 0.76 -10.74 15.70
C LYS A 157 1.01 -9.66 14.64
N ILE A 158 2.04 -9.84 13.81
CA ILE A 158 2.34 -8.98 12.66
C ILE A 158 1.19 -9.02 11.65
N GLN A 159 0.68 -10.20 11.30
CA GLN A 159 -0.49 -10.34 10.42
C GLN A 159 -1.71 -9.61 10.99
N GLY A 160 -2.02 -9.79 12.27
CA GLY A 160 -3.12 -9.08 12.92
C GLY A 160 -2.96 -7.55 12.91
N TYR A 161 -1.74 -7.03 13.03
CA TYR A 161 -1.47 -5.60 12.88
C TYR A 161 -1.71 -5.12 11.45
N PHE A 162 -1.35 -5.91 10.43
CA PHE A 162 -1.64 -5.57 9.04
C PHE A 162 -3.13 -5.57 8.73
N ASP A 163 -3.89 -6.55 9.23
CA ASP A 163 -5.35 -6.56 9.12
C ASP A 163 -5.94 -5.26 9.70
N ALA A 164 -5.46 -4.83 10.87
CA ALA A 164 -5.86 -3.58 11.49
C ALA A 164 -5.50 -2.36 10.63
N TRP A 165 -4.27 -2.32 10.09
CA TRP A 165 -3.83 -1.22 9.24
C TRP A 165 -4.68 -1.09 7.98
N GLN A 166 -4.85 -2.18 7.23
CA GLN A 166 -5.66 -2.19 6.01
C GLN A 166 -7.11 -1.84 6.30
N ALA A 167 -7.67 -2.36 7.39
CA ALA A 167 -9.06 -2.13 7.75
C ALA A 167 -9.33 -0.69 8.19
N LEU A 168 -8.41 -0.05 8.94
CA LEU A 168 -8.66 1.23 9.59
C LEU A 168 -8.18 2.45 8.80
N LEU A 169 -7.23 2.28 7.85
CA LEU A 169 -6.54 3.39 7.19
C LEU A 169 -7.47 4.42 6.55
N LEU A 170 -8.57 3.99 5.91
CA LEU A 170 -9.51 4.89 5.22
C LEU A 170 -10.92 4.86 5.82
N LYS A 171 -11.08 4.41 7.07
CA LYS A 171 -12.41 4.37 7.71
C LYS A 171 -12.86 5.79 8.07
N PRO A 172 -14.14 6.12 7.80
CA PRO A 172 -14.70 7.40 8.19
C PRO A 172 -14.85 7.47 9.72
N ASP A 173 -14.83 8.69 10.27
CA ASP A 173 -14.86 8.91 11.73
C ASP A 173 -16.09 8.27 12.42
N ILE A 174 -17.22 8.16 11.71
CA ILE A 174 -18.43 7.51 12.23
C ILE A 174 -18.20 6.03 12.60
N PHE A 175 -17.28 5.33 11.91
CA PHE A 175 -16.93 3.95 12.22
C PHE A 175 -16.33 3.82 13.63
N PHE A 176 -15.56 4.83 14.07
CA PHE A 176 -14.90 4.84 15.37
C PHE A 176 -15.83 5.27 16.52
N LYS A 177 -17.06 5.73 16.23
CA LYS A 177 -18.08 5.96 17.28
C LYS A 177 -18.66 4.65 17.82
N ILE A 178 -18.55 3.56 17.07
CA ILE A 178 -19.13 2.25 17.40
C ILE A 178 -18.00 1.30 17.82
N SER A 179 -17.65 1.31 19.11
CA SER A 179 -16.44 0.67 19.63
C SER A 179 -16.30 -0.82 19.32
N TRP A 180 -17.40 -1.58 19.35
CA TRP A 180 -17.36 -3.01 19.08
C TRP A 180 -16.95 -3.37 17.64
N LEU A 181 -17.09 -2.45 16.67
CA LEU A 181 -16.71 -2.70 15.27
C LEU A 181 -15.19 -2.71 15.06
N TYR A 182 -14.43 -2.01 15.89
CA TYR A 182 -12.98 -1.89 15.73
C TYR A 182 -12.15 -2.47 16.89
N ARG A 183 -12.79 -2.88 17.98
CA ARG A 183 -12.12 -3.49 19.15
C ARG A 183 -11.25 -4.70 18.81
N LYS A 184 -11.64 -5.48 17.79
CA LYS A 184 -10.81 -6.58 17.26
C LYS A 184 -9.46 -6.07 16.78
N TYR A 185 -9.44 -5.01 15.99
CA TYR A 185 -8.23 -4.42 15.42
C TYR A 185 -7.38 -3.73 16.49
N GLU A 186 -8.02 -3.04 17.43
CA GLU A 186 -7.33 -2.44 18.59
C GLU A 186 -6.58 -3.49 19.41
N LYS A 187 -7.22 -4.65 19.65
CA LYS A 187 -6.57 -5.78 20.32
C LYS A 187 -5.35 -6.28 19.53
N SER A 188 -5.49 -6.51 18.22
CA SER A 188 -4.36 -6.96 17.37
C SER A 188 -3.18 -5.97 17.39
N VAL A 189 -3.46 -4.66 17.37
CA VAL A 189 -2.42 -3.63 17.50
C VAL A 189 -1.75 -3.71 18.86
N LYS A 190 -2.53 -3.82 19.94
CA LYS A 190 -2.01 -3.93 21.30
C LYS A 190 -1.13 -5.17 21.46
N ASP A 191 -1.56 -6.32 20.96
CA ASP A 191 -0.85 -7.60 21.10
C ASP A 191 0.55 -7.55 20.48
N LEU A 192 0.71 -6.84 19.35
CA LEU A 192 2.02 -6.63 18.70
C LEU A 192 2.85 -5.55 19.41
N LYS A 193 2.24 -4.41 19.78
CA LYS A 193 2.94 -3.34 20.51
C LYS A 193 3.48 -3.85 21.85
N ASP A 194 2.69 -4.59 22.62
CA ASP A 194 3.10 -5.17 23.89
C ASP A 194 4.25 -6.18 23.69
N ALA A 195 4.23 -6.98 22.62
CA ALA A 195 5.31 -7.89 22.29
C ALA A 195 6.61 -7.15 21.91
N MET A 196 6.47 -6.06 21.15
CA MET A 196 7.58 -5.20 20.77
C MET A 196 8.20 -4.48 21.95
N GLU A 197 7.39 -3.99 22.90
CA GLU A 197 7.86 -3.32 24.11
C GLU A 197 8.82 -4.23 24.88
N ILE A 198 8.48 -5.51 25.05
CA ILE A 198 9.34 -6.50 25.72
C ILE A 198 10.72 -6.59 25.04
N LEU A 199 10.74 -6.68 23.71
CA LEU A 199 11.99 -6.77 22.94
C LEU A 199 12.81 -5.49 23.02
N ILE A 200 12.16 -4.33 22.99
CA ILE A 200 12.84 -3.03 23.05
C ILE A 200 13.38 -2.76 24.45
N GLU A 201 12.65 -3.10 25.51
CA GLU A 201 13.13 -2.97 26.88
C GLU A 201 14.32 -3.91 27.15
N GLU A 202 14.28 -5.14 26.64
CA GLU A 202 15.45 -6.02 26.67
C GLU A 202 16.65 -5.42 25.93
N LYS A 203 16.42 -4.79 24.77
CA LYS A 203 17.47 -4.09 24.02
C LYS A 203 18.00 -2.87 24.79
N ARG A 204 17.14 -2.08 25.44
CA ARG A 204 17.52 -0.95 26.32
C ARG A 204 18.41 -1.43 27.47
N HIS A 205 18.03 -2.52 28.12
CA HIS A 205 18.83 -3.12 29.19
C HIS A 205 20.21 -3.56 28.69
N ARG A 206 20.28 -4.25 27.54
CA ARG A 206 21.57 -4.68 26.98
C ARG A 206 22.48 -3.49 26.62
N ILE A 207 21.89 -2.37 26.17
CA ILE A 207 22.63 -1.14 25.89
C ILE A 207 23.16 -0.52 27.18
N SER A 208 22.37 -0.49 28.27
CA SER A 208 22.80 0.14 29.52
C SER A 208 23.92 -0.62 30.24
N THR A 209 24.05 -1.93 30.02
CA THR A 209 25.07 -2.77 30.66
C THR A 209 26.27 -3.11 29.76
N ALA A 210 26.32 -2.59 28.54
CA ALA A 210 27.41 -2.89 27.60
C ALA A 210 28.65 -2.01 27.89
N GLU A 211 29.80 -2.63 28.13
CA GLU A 211 31.08 -1.93 28.35
C GLU A 211 31.67 -1.31 27.06
N LYS A 212 31.35 -1.89 25.89
CA LYS A 212 31.78 -1.39 24.57
C LYS A 212 30.58 -1.29 23.63
N LEU A 213 30.03 -0.09 23.52
CA LEU A 213 28.84 0.20 22.71
C LEU A 213 29.17 0.47 21.24
N GLU A 214 30.38 0.95 20.96
CA GLU A 214 30.82 1.38 19.61
C GLU A 214 30.86 0.22 18.59
N ASP A 215 31.21 -1.00 19.03
CA ASP A 215 31.32 -2.17 18.15
C ASP A 215 29.97 -2.87 17.85
N ARG A 216 28.86 -2.39 18.42
CA ARG A 216 27.53 -3.04 18.31
C ARG A 216 26.40 -2.07 17.97
N MET A 217 26.71 -1.06 17.17
CA MET A 217 25.72 -0.12 16.66
C MET A 217 24.76 -0.79 15.68
N ASP A 218 23.47 -0.74 16.00
CA ASP A 218 22.37 -1.16 15.14
C ASP A 218 21.22 -0.14 15.22
N PHE A 219 20.15 -0.34 14.44
CA PHE A 219 19.04 0.60 14.34
C PHE A 219 18.41 0.98 15.66
N ALA A 220 18.10 -0.05 16.46
CA ALA A 220 17.45 0.16 17.73
C ALA A 220 18.40 0.91 18.66
N THR A 221 19.70 0.61 18.59
CA THR A 221 20.74 1.29 19.36
C THR A 221 20.83 2.78 19.00
N GLU A 222 20.89 3.12 17.72
CA GLU A 222 20.90 4.51 17.23
C GLU A 222 19.67 5.29 17.69
N LEU A 223 18.48 4.70 17.55
CA LEU A 223 17.22 5.34 17.97
C LEU A 223 17.16 5.54 19.49
N ILE A 224 17.57 4.53 20.27
CA ILE A 224 17.61 4.64 21.74
C ILE A 224 18.63 5.68 22.19
N PHE A 225 19.74 5.86 21.48
CA PHE A 225 20.67 6.95 21.78
C PHE A 225 20.10 8.32 21.43
N ALA A 226 19.39 8.45 20.30
CA ALA A 226 18.68 9.68 19.95
C ALA A 226 17.59 10.02 20.99
N GLU A 227 16.89 9.02 21.53
CA GLU A 227 15.98 9.19 22.68
C GLU A 227 16.74 9.73 23.91
N LYS A 228 17.87 9.14 24.28
CA LYS A 228 18.69 9.60 25.42
C LYS A 228 19.20 11.03 25.26
N ARG A 229 19.46 11.49 24.03
CA ARG A 229 19.86 12.88 23.75
C ARG A 229 18.69 13.87 23.76
N GLY A 230 17.45 13.38 23.79
CA GLY A 230 16.24 14.19 23.67
C GLY A 230 15.87 14.53 22.23
N ASP A 231 16.52 13.92 21.22
CA ASP A 231 16.21 14.13 19.81
C ASP A 231 14.89 13.41 19.41
N LEU A 232 14.56 12.31 20.11
CA LEU A 232 13.38 11.47 19.87
C LEU A 232 12.61 11.19 21.15
N THR A 233 11.30 11.02 21.05
CA THR A 233 10.48 10.50 22.16
C THR A 233 10.53 8.97 22.20
N LYS A 234 10.29 8.41 23.39
CA LYS A 234 10.20 6.96 23.60
C LYS A 234 9.18 6.30 22.67
N GLU A 235 8.01 6.91 22.54
CA GLU A 235 6.92 6.42 21.68
C GLU A 235 7.36 6.35 20.22
N ASN A 236 8.09 7.37 19.76
CA ASN A 236 8.55 7.43 18.39
C ASN A 236 9.66 6.39 18.11
N VAL A 237 10.58 6.19 19.05
CA VAL A 237 11.57 5.10 18.96
C VAL A 237 10.89 3.75 18.85
N ASN A 238 9.93 3.46 19.74
CA ASN A 238 9.23 2.19 19.75
C ASN A 238 8.47 1.95 18.44
N GLN A 239 7.79 2.98 17.92
CA GLN A 239 7.08 2.90 16.64
C GLN A 239 8.05 2.73 15.45
N CYS A 240 9.19 3.42 15.42
CA CYS A 240 10.19 3.26 14.36
C CYS A 240 10.76 1.84 14.31
N ILE A 241 11.06 1.25 15.48
CA ILE A 241 11.55 -0.13 15.56
C ILE A 241 10.47 -1.11 15.07
N LEU A 242 9.22 -0.94 15.50
CA LEU A 242 8.09 -1.73 15.01
C LEU A 242 7.97 -1.66 13.48
N GLU A 243 7.94 -0.45 12.92
CA GLU A 243 7.78 -0.25 11.47
C GLU A 243 8.89 -0.90 10.64
N MET A 244 10.14 -0.85 11.13
CA MET A 244 11.26 -1.52 10.48
C MET A 244 11.09 -3.04 10.45
N LEU A 245 10.60 -3.63 11.54
CA LEU A 245 10.44 -5.08 11.65
C LEU A 245 9.28 -5.59 10.81
N ILE A 246 8.18 -4.85 10.71
CA ILE A 246 7.01 -5.29 9.93
C ILE A 246 7.21 -5.09 8.41
N ALA A 247 8.06 -4.14 7.98
CA ALA A 247 8.19 -3.79 6.57
C ALA A 247 8.58 -4.97 5.65
N ALA A 248 9.53 -5.81 6.08
CA ALA A 248 9.98 -6.95 5.28
C ALA A 248 8.97 -8.12 5.25
N PRO A 249 8.43 -8.60 6.39
CA PRO A 249 7.36 -9.59 6.40
C PRO A 249 6.16 -9.22 5.52
N ASP A 250 5.72 -7.96 5.51
CA ASP A 250 4.56 -7.52 4.72
C ASP A 250 4.80 -7.61 3.21
N THR A 251 5.94 -7.08 2.77
CA THR A 251 6.17 -6.81 1.35
C THR A 251 7.04 -7.86 0.67
N MET A 252 8.10 -8.32 1.34
CA MET A 252 9.05 -9.25 0.74
C MET A 252 8.52 -10.67 0.70
N SER A 253 7.83 -11.14 1.75
CA SER A 253 7.32 -12.52 1.79
C SER A 253 6.37 -12.77 0.60
N VAL A 254 5.42 -11.85 0.39
CA VAL A 254 4.46 -11.88 -0.72
C VAL A 254 5.16 -11.69 -2.07
N SER A 255 6.19 -10.83 -2.14
CA SER A 255 6.94 -10.63 -3.39
C SER A 255 7.72 -11.90 -3.79
N VAL A 256 8.40 -12.54 -2.83
CA VAL A 256 9.10 -13.82 -3.04
C VAL A 256 8.09 -14.89 -3.41
N PHE A 257 6.95 -14.96 -2.73
CA PHE A 257 5.88 -15.89 -3.05
C PHE A 257 5.43 -15.77 -4.52
N PHE A 258 5.09 -14.57 -4.99
CA PHE A 258 4.76 -14.35 -6.39
C PHE A 258 5.93 -14.69 -7.32
N MET A 259 7.17 -14.33 -6.96
CA MET A 259 8.35 -14.71 -7.75
C MET A 259 8.49 -16.23 -7.89
N LEU A 260 8.30 -17.00 -6.82
CA LEU A 260 8.39 -18.46 -6.87
C LEU A 260 7.30 -19.07 -7.75
N PHE A 261 6.07 -18.57 -7.68
CA PHE A 261 5.00 -18.98 -8.59
C PHE A 261 5.32 -18.63 -10.06
N LEU A 262 5.92 -17.46 -10.33
CA LEU A 262 6.36 -17.09 -11.69
C LEU A 262 7.45 -18.05 -12.19
N ILE A 263 8.44 -18.37 -11.35
CA ILE A 263 9.51 -19.32 -11.70
C ILE A 263 8.94 -20.69 -12.05
N ALA A 264 8.06 -21.23 -11.20
CA ALA A 264 7.43 -22.53 -11.41
C ALA A 264 6.66 -22.64 -12.75
N LYS A 265 6.18 -21.51 -13.28
CA LYS A 265 5.45 -21.44 -14.56
C LYS A 265 6.32 -21.07 -15.77
N HIS A 266 7.56 -20.64 -15.56
CA HIS A 266 8.45 -20.17 -16.62
C HIS A 266 9.78 -20.94 -16.58
N PRO A 267 9.81 -22.22 -16.99
CA PRO A 267 11.01 -23.07 -16.89
C PRO A 267 12.21 -22.51 -17.65
N LYS A 268 11.99 -21.83 -18.80
CA LYS A 268 13.07 -21.15 -19.54
C LYS A 268 13.74 -20.04 -18.73
N VAL A 269 12.96 -19.33 -17.90
CA VAL A 269 13.48 -18.28 -17.02
C VAL A 269 14.22 -18.91 -15.84
N GLU A 270 13.68 -19.99 -15.27
CA GLU A 270 14.35 -20.77 -14.24
C GLU A 270 15.71 -21.30 -14.71
N GLU A 271 15.79 -21.89 -15.91
CA GLU A 271 17.03 -22.36 -16.52
C GLU A 271 18.06 -21.22 -16.69
N ALA A 272 17.62 -20.05 -17.16
CA ALA A 272 18.50 -18.89 -17.32
C ALA A 272 19.05 -18.39 -15.97
N ILE A 273 18.20 -18.34 -14.93
CA ILE A 273 18.59 -18.01 -13.56
C ILE A 273 19.59 -19.02 -13.03
N MET A 274 19.32 -20.33 -13.18
CA MET A 274 20.21 -21.38 -12.69
C MET A 274 21.57 -21.36 -13.38
N LYS A 275 21.61 -21.12 -14.70
CA LYS A 275 22.85 -20.94 -15.45
C LYS A 275 23.67 -19.74 -14.94
N GLU A 276 23.01 -18.61 -14.67
CA GLU A 276 23.66 -17.44 -14.08
C GLU A 276 24.20 -17.74 -12.68
N ILE A 277 23.42 -18.41 -11.82
CA ILE A 277 23.84 -18.80 -10.47
C ILE A 277 25.08 -19.70 -10.53
N GLN A 278 25.09 -20.71 -11.41
CA GLN A 278 26.24 -21.61 -11.58
C GLN A 278 27.49 -20.86 -12.06
N THR A 279 27.32 -19.91 -12.98
CA THR A 279 28.43 -19.15 -13.57
C THR A 279 29.03 -18.15 -12.58
N VAL A 280 28.17 -17.40 -11.87
CA VAL A 280 28.60 -16.31 -10.98
C VAL A 280 29.01 -16.86 -9.63
N VAL A 281 28.17 -17.71 -9.02
CA VAL A 281 28.32 -18.18 -7.64
C VAL A 281 28.89 -19.60 -7.60
N GLY A 282 28.35 -20.51 -8.40
CA GLY A 282 28.68 -21.94 -8.28
C GLY A 282 28.28 -22.50 -6.91
N GLU A 283 29.15 -23.32 -6.32
CA GLU A 283 28.90 -23.97 -5.03
C GLU A 283 29.27 -23.12 -3.81
N ARG A 284 29.97 -21.99 -4.01
CA ARG A 284 30.42 -21.14 -2.89
C ARG A 284 29.26 -20.37 -2.26
N GLU A 285 29.46 -19.83 -1.06
CA GLU A 285 28.46 -18.94 -0.47
C GLU A 285 28.32 -17.63 -1.27
N ILE A 286 27.09 -17.11 -1.32
CA ILE A 286 26.81 -15.84 -1.98
C ILE A 286 27.42 -14.68 -1.19
N ARG A 287 28.07 -13.75 -1.90
CA ARG A 287 28.75 -12.60 -1.32
C ARG A 287 28.21 -11.30 -1.91
N ILE A 288 28.53 -10.18 -1.26
CA ILE A 288 28.09 -8.86 -1.71
C ILE A 288 28.58 -8.51 -3.12
N ASP A 289 29.80 -8.94 -3.47
CA ASP A 289 30.41 -8.69 -4.79
C ASP A 289 29.71 -9.44 -5.94
N ASP A 290 28.83 -10.39 -5.62
CA ASP A 290 28.06 -11.13 -6.62
C ASP A 290 26.82 -10.37 -7.05
N MET A 291 26.33 -9.46 -6.20
CA MET A 291 25.04 -8.78 -6.39
C MET A 291 24.96 -8.05 -7.72
N GLN A 292 26.06 -7.44 -8.18
CA GLN A 292 26.09 -6.71 -9.44
C GLN A 292 26.18 -7.63 -10.67
N LYS A 293 26.67 -8.86 -10.50
CA LYS A 293 26.87 -9.84 -11.58
C LYS A 293 25.62 -10.66 -11.88
N LEU A 294 24.71 -10.79 -10.90
CA LEU A 294 23.43 -11.49 -11.01
C LEU A 294 22.40 -10.63 -11.76
N LYS A 295 22.56 -10.50 -13.09
CA LYS A 295 21.76 -9.60 -13.94
C LYS A 295 20.46 -10.24 -14.43
N VAL A 296 20.45 -11.53 -14.74
CA VAL A 296 19.24 -12.29 -15.09
C VAL A 296 18.32 -12.35 -13.87
N VAL A 297 18.84 -12.65 -12.68
CA VAL A 297 18.06 -12.62 -11.43
C VAL A 297 17.51 -11.21 -11.17
N GLU A 298 18.30 -10.16 -11.41
CA GLU A 298 17.83 -8.78 -11.28
C GLU A 298 16.67 -8.44 -12.21
N ASN A 299 16.82 -8.76 -13.50
CA ASN A 299 15.78 -8.52 -14.49
C ASN A 299 14.53 -9.34 -14.18
N PHE A 300 14.67 -10.57 -13.67
CA PHE A 300 13.57 -11.39 -13.19
C PHE A 300 12.84 -10.74 -12.01
N ILE A 301 13.56 -10.22 -11.02
CA ILE A 301 12.97 -9.51 -9.88
C ILE A 301 12.18 -8.30 -10.38
N TYR A 302 12.77 -7.48 -11.26
CA TYR A 302 12.10 -6.30 -11.80
C TYR A 302 10.86 -6.64 -12.64
N GLU A 303 10.95 -7.64 -13.52
CA GLU A 303 9.81 -8.08 -14.31
C GLU A 303 8.71 -8.67 -13.44
N SER A 304 9.06 -9.40 -12.37
CA SER A 304 8.10 -9.91 -11.40
C SER A 304 7.37 -8.79 -10.69
N MET A 305 8.08 -7.77 -10.22
CA MET A 305 7.47 -6.60 -9.57
C MET A 305 6.65 -5.74 -10.55
N ARG A 306 7.02 -5.68 -11.83
CA ARG A 306 6.28 -4.97 -12.87
C ARG A 306 4.96 -5.69 -13.20
N TYR A 307 5.06 -6.99 -13.45
CA TYR A 307 3.94 -7.82 -13.90
C TYR A 307 2.99 -8.16 -12.75
N GLN A 308 3.52 -8.58 -11.60
CA GLN A 308 2.74 -8.91 -10.41
C GLN A 308 3.20 -8.10 -9.18
N PRO A 309 2.84 -6.81 -9.10
CA PRO A 309 3.25 -5.94 -8.00
C PRO A 309 2.50 -6.24 -6.70
N VAL A 310 3.23 -6.37 -5.58
CA VAL A 310 2.64 -6.36 -4.23
C VAL A 310 2.21 -4.95 -3.83
N VAL A 311 3.13 -3.98 -3.94
CA VAL A 311 2.84 -2.56 -3.75
C VAL A 311 2.58 -1.94 -5.11
N ASN A 312 1.31 -1.78 -5.46
CA ASN A 312 0.89 -1.28 -6.78
C ASN A 312 0.30 0.13 -6.77
N LEU A 313 0.21 0.74 -5.59
CA LEU A 313 -0.23 2.12 -5.41
C LEU A 313 0.64 2.84 -4.37
N VAL A 314 0.79 4.15 -4.51
CA VAL A 314 1.53 4.99 -3.57
C VAL A 314 0.69 6.20 -3.17
N MET A 315 0.38 6.32 -1.89
CA MET A 315 -0.40 7.46 -1.35
C MET A 315 0.52 8.64 -1.04
N ARG A 316 0.14 9.85 -1.47
CA ARG A 316 0.80 11.14 -1.23
C ARG A 316 -0.23 12.21 -0.85
N LYS A 317 0.22 13.35 -0.30
CA LYS A 317 -0.62 14.55 -0.07
C LYS A 317 0.14 15.81 -0.51
N ALA A 318 -0.54 16.72 -1.18
CA ALA A 318 0.03 18.00 -1.60
C ALA A 318 0.17 18.94 -0.39
N LEU A 319 1.37 19.48 -0.16
CA LEU A 319 1.68 20.40 0.93
C LEU A 319 1.64 21.87 0.49
N GLN A 320 1.61 22.11 -0.82
CA GLN A 320 1.53 23.43 -1.47
C GLN A 320 0.67 23.31 -2.73
N ASP A 321 0.13 24.44 -3.19
CA ASP A 321 -0.55 24.53 -4.48
C ASP A 321 0.45 24.31 -5.62
N ASP A 322 0.03 23.63 -6.69
CA ASP A 322 0.86 23.35 -7.86
C ASP A 322 -0.01 23.09 -9.11
N VAL A 323 0.60 22.96 -10.28
CA VAL A 323 -0.04 22.52 -11.52
C VAL A 323 0.68 21.27 -12.04
N ILE A 324 -0.03 20.14 -12.12
CA ILE A 324 0.51 18.86 -12.58
C ILE A 324 -0.13 18.49 -13.93
N ASP A 325 0.69 18.36 -14.98
CA ASP A 325 0.24 18.00 -16.34
C ASP A 325 -0.98 18.83 -16.84
N GLY A 326 -1.00 20.12 -16.47
CA GLY A 326 -2.07 21.06 -16.84
C GLY A 326 -3.25 21.13 -15.88
N TYR A 327 -3.28 20.30 -14.84
CA TYR A 327 -4.35 20.29 -13.83
C TYR A 327 -3.92 21.04 -12.55
N PRO A 328 -4.76 21.95 -12.01
CA PRO A 328 -4.48 22.60 -10.74
C PRO A 328 -4.63 21.61 -9.59
N VAL A 329 -3.64 21.56 -8.70
CA VAL A 329 -3.63 20.71 -7.50
C VAL A 329 -3.45 21.60 -6.28
N LYS A 330 -4.49 21.72 -5.47
CA LYS A 330 -4.47 22.56 -4.26
C LYS A 330 -3.71 21.86 -3.12
N LYS A 331 -3.16 22.65 -2.22
CA LYS A 331 -2.63 22.20 -0.93
C LYS A 331 -3.72 21.43 -0.18
N GLY A 332 -3.34 20.31 0.40
CA GLY A 332 -4.23 19.41 1.12
C GLY A 332 -4.86 18.33 0.25
N THR A 333 -4.80 18.44 -1.09
CA THR A 333 -5.31 17.40 -1.98
C THR A 333 -4.54 16.09 -1.78
N ASN A 334 -5.28 15.01 -1.58
CA ASN A 334 -4.73 13.66 -1.48
C ASN A 334 -4.41 13.13 -2.88
N ILE A 335 -3.41 12.26 -2.99
CA ILE A 335 -2.97 11.69 -4.28
C ILE A 335 -2.71 10.19 -4.11
N ILE A 336 -3.25 9.37 -4.99
CA ILE A 336 -2.92 7.95 -5.13
C ILE A 336 -2.27 7.74 -6.50
N LEU A 337 -0.98 7.39 -6.49
CA LEU A 337 -0.24 7.04 -7.69
C LEU A 337 -0.43 5.54 -7.98
N ASN A 338 -1.18 5.19 -9.02
CA ASN A 338 -1.46 3.82 -9.43
C ASN A 338 -0.32 3.27 -10.32
N ILE A 339 0.82 3.01 -9.68
CA ILE A 339 2.06 2.58 -10.34
C ILE A 339 1.95 1.22 -11.03
N GLY A 340 1.13 0.30 -10.51
CA GLY A 340 0.91 -1.00 -11.15
C GLY A 340 0.18 -0.89 -12.48
N ARG A 341 -0.79 0.03 -12.58
CA ARG A 341 -1.44 0.37 -13.85
C ARG A 341 -0.48 1.09 -14.80
N MET A 342 0.30 2.05 -14.29
CA MET A 342 1.31 2.77 -15.07
C MET A 342 2.30 1.81 -15.75
N HIS A 343 2.80 0.80 -15.04
CA HIS A 343 3.73 -0.21 -15.57
C HIS A 343 3.14 -1.12 -16.68
N ARG A 344 1.82 -1.04 -16.91
CA ARG A 344 1.12 -1.76 -17.99
C ARG A 344 0.69 -0.87 -19.15
N LEU A 345 0.75 0.45 -18.99
CA LEU A 345 0.29 1.40 -20.01
C LEU A 345 1.45 2.09 -20.74
N GLU A 346 2.59 2.24 -20.08
CA GLU A 346 3.67 3.06 -20.58
C GLU A 346 4.98 2.28 -20.73
N PHE A 347 5.77 2.66 -21.74
CA PHE A 347 7.16 2.25 -22.02
C PHE A 347 7.40 0.78 -22.40
N PHE A 348 6.82 -0.19 -21.70
CA PHE A 348 7.18 -1.61 -21.87
C PHE A 348 6.64 -2.22 -23.18
N PRO A 349 7.43 -3.01 -23.91
CA PRO A 349 7.05 -3.55 -25.22
C PRO A 349 5.93 -4.61 -25.14
N LYS A 350 5.96 -5.47 -24.11
CA LYS A 350 4.97 -6.53 -23.88
C LYS A 350 4.37 -6.35 -22.48
N PRO A 351 3.56 -5.30 -22.26
CA PRO A 351 3.17 -4.88 -20.91
C PRO A 351 2.22 -5.85 -20.21
N ASN A 352 1.46 -6.64 -20.97
CA ASN A 352 0.47 -7.57 -20.44
C ASN A 352 0.95 -9.02 -20.35
N GLU A 353 2.20 -9.29 -20.68
CA GLU A 353 2.83 -10.60 -20.60
C GLU A 353 3.99 -10.56 -19.62
N PHE A 354 4.27 -11.69 -18.96
CA PHE A 354 5.48 -11.84 -18.17
C PHE A 354 6.64 -12.25 -19.08
N THR A 355 7.59 -11.35 -19.31
CA THR A 355 8.77 -11.64 -20.14
C THR A 355 9.95 -10.76 -19.78
N LEU A 356 11.14 -11.37 -19.68
CA LEU A 356 12.39 -10.64 -19.44
C LEU A 356 12.77 -9.71 -20.61
N GLU A 357 12.12 -9.86 -21.78
CA GLU A 357 12.28 -8.95 -22.92
C GLU A 357 11.91 -7.50 -22.57
N ASN A 358 10.98 -7.31 -21.63
CA ASN A 358 10.60 -5.99 -21.11
C ASN A 358 11.79 -5.26 -20.46
N PHE A 359 12.82 -6.00 -20.02
CA PHE A 359 14.05 -5.51 -19.41
C PHE A 359 15.32 -5.87 -20.23
N ALA A 360 15.16 -6.25 -21.50
CA ALA A 360 16.30 -6.54 -22.39
C ALA A 360 17.12 -5.28 -22.70
N LYS A 361 16.46 -4.11 -22.73
CA LYS A 361 17.11 -2.80 -22.82
C LYS A 361 17.05 -2.11 -21.46
N ASN A 362 17.97 -1.19 -21.21
CA ASN A 362 17.96 -0.38 -20.00
C ASN A 362 16.66 0.44 -19.90
N VAL A 363 15.88 0.18 -18.86
CA VAL A 363 14.60 0.84 -18.61
C VAL A 363 14.85 2.16 -17.87
N PRO A 364 14.46 3.33 -18.41
CA PRO A 364 14.59 4.58 -17.68
C PRO A 364 13.74 4.55 -16.42
N TYR A 365 14.34 4.85 -15.27
CA TYR A 365 13.66 4.78 -13.98
C TYR A 365 12.36 5.60 -13.97
N ARG A 366 12.28 6.73 -14.69
CA ARG A 366 11.04 7.53 -14.79
C ARG A 366 9.80 6.76 -15.26
N TYR A 367 9.97 5.65 -16.00
CA TYR A 367 8.87 4.79 -16.48
C TYR A 367 8.66 3.54 -15.62
N PHE A 368 9.60 3.22 -14.73
CA PHE A 368 9.52 2.06 -13.85
C PHE A 368 9.91 2.40 -12.41
N GLN A 369 8.91 2.44 -11.53
CA GLN A 369 9.00 2.89 -10.14
C GLN A 369 8.46 1.85 -9.14
N PRO A 370 9.07 0.66 -9.03
CA PRO A 370 8.61 -0.38 -8.10
C PRO A 370 8.80 0.01 -6.61
N PHE A 371 9.75 0.91 -6.32
CA PHE A 371 10.08 1.37 -4.97
C PHE A 371 9.84 2.87 -4.77
N GLY A 372 9.38 3.58 -5.81
CA GLY A 372 9.39 5.03 -5.89
C GLY A 372 10.79 5.66 -5.83
N PHE A 373 10.85 6.98 -5.99
CA PHE A 373 12.08 7.77 -5.90
C PHE A 373 11.82 9.12 -5.20
N GLY A 374 12.90 9.89 -5.03
CA GLY A 374 12.84 11.20 -4.39
C GLY A 374 12.83 11.14 -2.85
N PRO A 375 12.46 12.26 -2.20
CA PRO A 375 12.63 12.46 -0.75
C PRO A 375 11.83 11.48 0.11
N ARG A 376 10.72 10.96 -0.42
CA ARG A 376 9.84 9.99 0.27
C ARG A 376 9.72 8.66 -0.47
N SER A 377 10.84 8.20 -1.02
CA SER A 377 10.98 6.87 -1.64
C SER A 377 11.06 5.75 -0.61
N CYS A 378 10.95 4.50 -1.05
CA CYS A 378 11.15 3.35 -0.17
C CYS A 378 12.56 3.39 0.47
N ALA A 379 12.58 3.49 1.80
CA ALA A 379 13.79 3.41 2.61
C ALA A 379 14.60 2.12 2.35
N GLY A 380 13.89 1.02 2.09
CA GLY A 380 14.47 -0.31 1.90
C GLY A 380 14.88 -0.65 0.47
N LYS A 381 14.75 0.26 -0.52
CA LYS A 381 14.83 -0.12 -1.95
C LYS A 381 16.09 -0.89 -2.35
N TYR A 382 17.26 -0.47 -1.87
CA TYR A 382 18.54 -1.13 -2.21
C TYR A 382 18.71 -2.44 -1.44
N ILE A 383 18.37 -2.43 -0.16
CA ILE A 383 18.52 -3.61 0.69
C ILE A 383 17.50 -4.71 0.34
N ALA A 384 16.31 -4.33 -0.13
CA ALA A 384 15.30 -5.22 -0.66
C ALA A 384 15.82 -5.98 -1.89
N MET A 385 16.44 -5.29 -2.85
CA MET A 385 17.04 -5.97 -4.02
C MET A 385 18.12 -6.97 -3.62
N VAL A 386 18.98 -6.62 -2.65
CA VAL A 386 19.99 -7.56 -2.12
C VAL A 386 19.32 -8.77 -1.47
N MET A 387 18.34 -8.55 -0.59
CA MET A 387 17.62 -9.63 0.09
C MET A 387 16.91 -10.57 -0.89
N LEU A 388 16.20 -10.02 -1.87
CA LEU A 388 15.49 -10.79 -2.88
C LEU A 388 16.47 -11.65 -3.69
N LYS A 389 17.61 -11.09 -4.12
CA LYS A 389 18.66 -11.86 -4.80
C LYS A 389 19.18 -12.99 -3.91
N VAL A 390 19.52 -12.71 -2.65
CA VAL A 390 20.05 -13.72 -1.71
C VAL A 390 19.04 -14.85 -1.49
N ILE A 391 17.77 -14.53 -1.22
CA ILE A 391 16.72 -15.53 -0.98
C ILE A 391 16.52 -16.38 -2.23
N LEU A 392 16.35 -15.76 -3.40
CA LEU A 392 16.13 -16.50 -4.65
C LEU A 392 17.32 -17.39 -5.00
N VAL A 393 18.55 -16.89 -4.89
CA VAL A 393 19.75 -17.68 -5.21
C VAL A 393 19.90 -18.87 -4.25
N THR A 394 19.78 -18.63 -2.94
CA THR A 394 19.95 -19.71 -1.94
C THR A 394 18.85 -20.77 -2.03
N LEU A 395 17.60 -20.37 -2.28
CA LEU A 395 16.47 -21.27 -2.42
C LEU A 395 16.56 -22.06 -3.73
N LEU A 396 16.69 -21.39 -4.88
CA LEU A 396 16.66 -22.04 -6.20
C LEU A 396 17.89 -22.93 -6.44
N ARG A 397 19.03 -22.60 -5.83
CA ARG A 397 20.21 -23.47 -5.86
C ARG A 397 19.91 -24.84 -5.24
N ARG A 398 19.13 -24.86 -4.16
CA ARG A 398 18.82 -26.09 -3.41
C ARG A 398 17.57 -26.81 -3.91
N PHE A 399 16.58 -26.07 -4.40
CA PHE A 399 15.27 -26.60 -4.73
C PHE A 399 14.78 -26.19 -6.11
N HIS A 400 14.11 -27.13 -6.78
CA HIS A 400 13.16 -26.84 -7.83
C HIS A 400 11.78 -26.66 -7.20
N VAL A 401 11.08 -25.60 -7.60
CA VAL A 401 9.79 -25.20 -7.01
C VAL A 401 8.66 -25.51 -7.97
N GLN A 402 7.61 -26.13 -7.45
CA GLN A 402 6.42 -26.51 -8.21
C GLN A 402 5.15 -26.00 -7.54
N THR A 403 4.20 -25.54 -8.35
CA THR A 403 2.86 -25.15 -7.89
C THR A 403 1.94 -26.37 -7.82
N LEU A 404 1.07 -26.43 -6.82
CA LEU A 404 0.04 -27.48 -6.75
C LEU A 404 -0.93 -27.37 -7.94
N GLN A 405 -1.36 -28.53 -8.47
CA GLN A 405 -2.47 -28.67 -9.42
C GLN A 405 -2.42 -27.76 -10.68
N GLY A 406 -1.23 -27.27 -11.04
CA GLY A 406 -1.11 -26.33 -12.14
C GLY A 406 -1.60 -24.91 -11.82
N GLU A 407 -1.79 -24.56 -10.56
CA GLU A 407 -2.11 -23.20 -10.11
C GLU A 407 -1.12 -22.18 -10.67
N CYS A 408 -1.63 -21.03 -11.09
CA CYS A 408 -0.81 -19.92 -11.59
C CYS A 408 -1.27 -18.62 -10.95
N ILE A 409 -0.39 -17.62 -11.04
CA ILE A 409 -0.66 -16.31 -10.48
C ILE A 409 -1.90 -15.68 -11.10
N GLU A 410 -2.17 -15.90 -12.38
CA GLU A 410 -3.32 -15.31 -13.07
C GLU A 410 -4.65 -15.80 -12.47
N ASN A 411 -4.72 -17.10 -12.12
CA ASN A 411 -5.95 -17.73 -11.62
C ASN A 411 -6.08 -17.64 -10.08
N MET A 412 -5.00 -17.30 -9.39
CA MET A 412 -5.00 -17.13 -7.93
C MET A 412 -5.94 -16.01 -7.49
N GLN A 413 -6.77 -16.29 -6.48
CA GLN A 413 -7.58 -15.28 -5.79
C GLN A 413 -6.68 -14.31 -5.02
N LYS A 414 -6.93 -13.01 -5.18
CA LYS A 414 -6.13 -11.95 -4.56
C LYS A 414 -7.02 -10.91 -3.92
N LYS A 415 -6.60 -10.42 -2.76
CA LYS A 415 -7.14 -9.21 -2.15
C LYS A 415 -6.37 -8.01 -2.69
N HIS A 416 -7.11 -7.05 -3.22
CA HIS A 416 -6.55 -5.83 -3.82
C HIS A 416 -6.97 -4.59 -3.03
N GLY A 417 -6.56 -4.58 -1.76
CA GLY A 417 -6.78 -3.51 -0.80
C GLY A 417 -5.65 -2.47 -0.82
N LEU A 418 -4.94 -2.33 0.31
CA LEU A 418 -3.78 -1.46 0.45
C LEU A 418 -2.57 -1.97 -0.34
N SER A 419 -2.36 -3.28 -0.31
CA SER A 419 -1.44 -4.03 -1.15
C SER A 419 -2.21 -5.05 -1.99
N LEU A 420 -1.54 -5.66 -2.96
CA LEU A 420 -2.03 -6.83 -3.68
C LEU A 420 -1.34 -8.08 -3.12
N HIS A 421 -2.12 -8.95 -2.51
CA HIS A 421 -1.64 -10.18 -1.89
C HIS A 421 -2.65 -11.32 -2.12
N PRO A 422 -2.22 -12.59 -2.03
CA PRO A 422 -3.12 -13.74 -2.13
C PRO A 422 -4.24 -13.66 -1.10
N ASP A 423 -5.40 -14.21 -1.44
CA ASP A 423 -6.42 -14.44 -0.43
C ASP A 423 -6.08 -15.71 0.38
N GLU A 424 -5.54 -15.53 1.58
CA GLU A 424 -5.15 -16.63 2.48
C GLU A 424 -6.33 -17.40 3.07
N THR A 425 -7.58 -17.01 2.78
CA THR A 425 -8.76 -17.82 3.15
C THR A 425 -9.02 -18.96 2.17
N GLY A 426 -8.42 -18.91 0.98
CA GLY A 426 -8.49 -19.98 -0.01
C GLY A 426 -7.48 -21.10 0.24
N ASN A 427 -7.68 -22.22 -0.46
CA ASN A 427 -6.74 -23.35 -0.47
C ASN A 427 -5.79 -23.24 -1.68
N LEU A 428 -4.72 -24.06 -1.72
CA LEU A 428 -3.78 -24.19 -2.86
C LEU A 428 -2.76 -23.05 -3.02
N LEU A 429 -2.38 -22.40 -1.93
CA LEU A 429 -1.26 -21.46 -1.92
C LEU A 429 0.09 -22.18 -1.67
N GLU A 430 0.07 -23.46 -1.35
CA GLU A 430 1.27 -24.23 -1.06
C GLU A 430 2.09 -24.55 -2.31
N MET A 431 3.39 -24.74 -2.11
CA MET A 431 4.34 -25.11 -3.16
C MET A 431 5.11 -26.37 -2.75
N VAL A 432 5.48 -27.18 -3.72
CA VAL A 432 6.31 -28.37 -3.51
C VAL A 432 7.76 -28.02 -3.82
N PHE A 433 8.65 -28.22 -2.86
CA PHE A 433 10.08 -27.97 -3.00
C PHE A 433 10.80 -29.30 -3.16
N THR A 434 11.30 -29.55 -4.37
CA THR A 434 12.03 -30.79 -4.71
C THR A 434 13.53 -30.49 -4.73
N PRO A 435 14.38 -31.25 -4.01
CA PRO A 435 15.82 -31.01 -4.02
C PRO A 435 16.42 -31.11 -5.43
N ARG A 436 17.30 -30.17 -5.80
CA ARG A 436 18.14 -30.31 -7.01
C ARG A 436 19.35 -31.17 -6.64
N HIS A 437 19.29 -32.46 -6.97
CA HIS A 437 20.30 -33.51 -6.76
C HIS A 437 21.58 -33.09 -5.99
N SER A 438 21.67 -33.51 -4.72
CA SER A 438 22.95 -33.71 -4.01
C SER A 438 23.41 -35.17 -4.11
N GLU A 439 23.32 -35.80 -5.28
CA GLU A 439 23.76 -37.20 -5.49
C GLU A 439 25.24 -37.34 -5.89
N LYS A 440 26.11 -36.41 -5.47
CA LYS A 440 27.56 -36.52 -5.68
C LYS A 440 28.42 -36.75 -4.43
N CYS A 441 27.84 -36.96 -3.24
CA CYS A 441 28.62 -37.14 -2.00
C CYS A 441 28.22 -38.33 -1.11
N LEU A 442 27.81 -39.47 -1.68
CA LEU A 442 27.72 -40.75 -0.94
C LEU A 442 28.26 -41.94 -1.75
N LYS A 443 29.34 -41.72 -2.50
CA LYS A 443 30.24 -42.79 -2.96
C LYS A 443 31.67 -42.27 -2.88
N HIS A 444 32.28 -42.42 -1.71
CA HIS A 444 33.63 -42.96 -1.52
C HIS A 444 33.89 -43.20 -0.05
#